data_AF-A0A954L631-F1
#
_entry.id   AF-A0A954L631-F1
#
_cell.length_a   1.000
_cell.length_b   1.000
_cell.length_c   1.000
_cell.angle_alpha   90.00
_cell.angle_beta   90.00
_cell.angle_gamma   90.00
#
_symmetry.space_group_name_H-M   'P 1'
#
loop_
_entity.id
_entity.type
_entity.pdbx_description
1 polymer ?
#
loop_
_entity_poly.entity_id
_entity_poly.type
_entity_poly.pdbx_seq_one_letter_code
_entity_poly.pdbx_strand_id
1 'polypeptide(L)'
;MSWRPPRVYLAGKISKSDWRFEIVPKLRGAEIGRPIDCGPFTYVGPYFIACDHGCGHHPGGHGLHNNACTEPLGAPTRWSVPALCHRWISQSDLLFAWIDGPDCFNTLIEIGWAQQLGIRTYISFRSPWMASEMWFATLGPHCRWSVDRSPQLAFYTACEWASPEAA
;
A
#
# COMPACT_ATOMS: atom_id res chain seq x y z
N MET A 1 8.80 -10.50 25.22
CA MET A 1 8.35 -9.43 24.30
C MET A 1 6.83 -9.49 24.25
N SER A 2 6.14 -8.36 24.47
CA SER A 2 4.69 -8.30 24.27
C SER A 2 4.40 -8.33 22.77
N TRP A 3 3.49 -9.22 22.35
CA TRP A 3 3.01 -9.27 20.97
C TRP A 3 2.34 -7.95 20.59
N ARG A 4 2.64 -7.45 19.38
CA ARG A 4 1.92 -6.34 18.75
C ARG A 4 1.45 -6.77 17.36
N PRO A 5 0.29 -6.29 16.88
CA PRO A 5 -0.10 -6.49 15.49
C PRO A 5 0.97 -5.96 14.51
N PRO A 6 1.20 -6.64 13.38
CA PRO A 6 2.12 -6.17 12.36
C PRO A 6 1.62 -4.88 11.72
N ARG A 7 2.55 -3.99 11.40
CA ARG A 7 2.32 -2.74 10.67
C ARG A 7 2.44 -3.02 9.18
N VAL A 8 1.38 -2.76 8.42
CA VAL A 8 1.26 -3.15 7.02
C VAL A 8 1.08 -1.94 6.13
N TYR A 9 1.96 -1.81 5.14
CA TYR A 9 1.84 -0.87 4.03
C TYR A 9 1.17 -1.57 2.84
N LEU A 10 0.03 -1.07 2.37
CA LEU A 10 -0.77 -1.65 1.29
C LEU A 10 -0.50 -0.92 -0.03
N ALA A 11 0.64 -1.14 -0.68
CA ALA A 11 1.01 -0.48 -1.93
C ALA A 11 0.14 -0.92 -3.13
N GLY A 12 0.02 -0.05 -4.13
CA GLY A 12 -0.83 -0.29 -5.31
C GLY A 12 -1.42 1.00 -5.85
N LYS A 13 -1.91 0.97 -7.10
CA LYS A 13 -2.55 2.15 -7.71
C LYS A 13 -3.70 2.64 -6.83
N ILE A 14 -3.75 3.95 -6.61
CA ILE A 14 -4.82 4.60 -5.86
C ILE A 14 -5.95 4.94 -6.82
N SER A 15 -7.18 4.61 -6.44
CA SER A 15 -8.37 4.90 -7.24
C SER A 15 -9.56 5.35 -6.38
N LYS A 16 -10.57 5.94 -7.03
CA LYS A 16 -11.80 6.44 -6.38
C LYS A 16 -12.54 5.34 -5.60
N SER A 17 -12.60 4.13 -6.15
CA SER A 17 -13.19 2.94 -5.53
C SER A 17 -12.09 1.95 -5.16
N ASP A 18 -11.20 2.39 -4.28
CA ASP A 18 -9.98 1.66 -3.95
C ASP A 18 -10.24 0.31 -3.26
N TRP A 19 -9.51 -0.72 -3.68
CA TRP A 19 -9.60 -2.06 -3.10
C TRP A 19 -9.26 -2.10 -1.61
N ARG A 20 -8.49 -1.12 -1.11
CA ARG A 20 -8.17 -1.01 0.32
C ARG A 20 -9.39 -0.81 1.20
N PHE A 21 -10.52 -0.30 0.66
CA PHE A 21 -11.77 -0.18 1.41
C PHE A 21 -12.35 -1.53 1.87
N GLU A 22 -12.00 -2.62 1.20
CA GLU A 22 -12.44 -3.97 1.58
C GLU A 22 -11.53 -4.61 2.63
N ILE A 23 -10.35 -4.04 2.87
CA ILE A 23 -9.32 -4.58 3.77
C ILE A 23 -9.18 -3.74 5.05
N VAL A 24 -9.30 -2.42 4.92
CA VAL A 24 -9.09 -1.47 6.02
C VAL A 24 -10.44 -0.90 6.46
N PRO A 25 -11.01 -1.40 7.58
CA PRO A 25 -12.25 -0.85 8.12
C PRO A 25 -12.08 0.65 8.42
N LYS A 26 -13.12 1.44 8.17
CA LYS A 26 -13.15 2.90 8.44
C LYS A 26 -12.10 3.72 7.69
N LEU A 27 -11.49 3.19 6.63
CA LEU A 27 -10.60 3.98 5.78
C LEU A 27 -11.30 5.21 5.19
N ARG A 28 -12.60 5.11 4.91
CA ARG A 28 -13.43 6.26 4.50
C ARG A 28 -13.49 7.29 5.62
N GLY A 29 -12.95 8.48 5.35
CA GLY A 29 -12.95 9.60 6.31
C GLY A 29 -11.87 9.53 7.40
N ALA A 30 -10.89 8.62 7.29
CA ALA A 30 -9.78 8.56 8.23
C ALA A 30 -8.82 9.75 8.08
N GLU A 31 -8.27 10.22 9.21
CA GLU A 31 -7.31 11.34 9.26
C GLU A 31 -6.02 11.04 8.50
N ILE A 32 -5.46 12.08 7.86
CA ILE A 32 -4.20 12.03 7.12
C ILE A 32 -3.02 11.54 7.95
N GLY A 33 -2.36 10.49 7.46
CA GLY A 33 -1.08 10.02 7.97
C GLY A 33 -1.10 9.34 9.34
N ARG A 34 -2.29 8.97 9.84
CA ARG A 34 -2.42 8.21 11.09
C ARG A 34 -2.56 6.71 10.83
N PRO A 35 -1.86 5.85 11.59
CA PRO A 35 -2.10 4.42 11.55
C PRO A 35 -3.55 4.08 11.92
N ILE A 36 -4.13 3.10 11.27
CA ILE A 36 -5.47 2.58 11.57
C ILE A 36 -5.32 1.18 12.16
N ASP A 37 -5.83 0.99 13.37
CA ASP A 37 -5.92 -0.33 14.00
C ASP A 37 -7.06 -1.12 13.36
N CYS A 38 -6.72 -2.22 12.70
CA CYS A 38 -7.68 -3.12 12.05
C CYS A 38 -7.97 -4.36 12.90
N GLY A 39 -7.30 -4.53 14.05
CA GLY A 39 -7.33 -5.75 14.88
C GLY A 39 -6.11 -6.65 14.61
N PRO A 40 -6.13 -7.51 13.57
CA PRO A 40 -5.02 -8.43 13.31
C PRO A 40 -3.80 -7.77 12.67
N PHE A 41 -3.92 -6.50 12.25
CA PHE A 41 -2.82 -5.69 11.73
C PHE A 41 -3.10 -4.20 11.96
N THR A 42 -2.07 -3.38 11.82
CA THR A 42 -2.19 -1.93 11.78
C THR A 42 -1.88 -1.44 10.36
N TYR A 43 -2.82 -0.79 9.70
CA TYR A 43 -2.60 -0.14 8.41
C TYR A 43 -1.77 1.14 8.59
N VAL A 44 -0.72 1.32 7.78
CA VAL A 44 0.21 2.47 7.91
C VAL A 44 0.42 3.28 6.63
N GLY A 45 -0.11 2.86 5.49
CA GLY A 45 0.00 3.57 4.21
C GLY A 45 -0.24 2.66 3.00
N PRO A 46 -0.15 3.16 1.76
CA PRO A 46 0.07 4.55 1.37
C PRO A 46 -1.13 5.38 1.79
N TYR A 47 -0.87 6.58 2.31
CA TYR A 47 -1.96 7.49 2.60
C TYR A 47 -2.48 8.16 1.33
N PHE A 48 -3.80 8.21 1.17
CA PHE A 48 -4.47 8.93 0.10
C PHE A 48 -5.80 9.52 0.60
N ILE A 49 -6.35 10.51 -0.10
CA ILE A 49 -7.69 11.04 0.20
C ILE A 49 -8.72 9.95 -0.13
N ALA A 50 -9.12 9.23 0.90
CA ALA A 50 -10.08 8.13 0.87
C ALA A 50 -11.54 8.64 0.77
N CYS A 51 -11.78 9.47 -0.24
CA CYS A 51 -13.04 10.14 -0.53
C CYS A 51 -13.58 9.68 -1.88
N ASP A 52 -14.82 9.23 -1.92
CA ASP A 52 -15.52 8.79 -3.13
C ASP A 52 -16.09 9.95 -3.97
N HIS A 53 -15.81 11.20 -3.60
CA HIS A 53 -16.15 12.36 -4.42
C HIS A 53 -15.20 12.55 -5.62
N GLY A 54 -14.02 11.90 -5.63
CA GLY A 54 -13.08 11.93 -6.76
C GLY A 54 -12.17 13.16 -6.84
N CYS A 55 -12.34 14.15 -5.95
CA CYS A 55 -11.62 15.43 -6.00
C CYS A 55 -10.09 15.31 -5.85
N GLY A 56 -9.58 14.23 -5.25
CA GLY A 56 -8.14 13.93 -5.10
C GLY A 56 -7.61 12.86 -6.07
N HIS A 57 -8.45 12.32 -6.96
CA HIS A 57 -8.17 11.10 -7.72
C HIS A 57 -7.89 11.40 -9.20
N HIS A 58 -6.74 12.01 -9.49
CA HIS A 58 -6.29 12.27 -10.85
C HIS A 58 -4.96 11.54 -11.18
N PRO A 59 -4.65 11.31 -12.46
CA PRO A 59 -3.35 10.78 -12.87
C PRO A 59 -2.21 11.59 -12.25
N GLY A 60 -1.22 10.89 -11.68
CA GLY A 60 -0.02 11.52 -11.09
C GLY A 60 -0.21 12.21 -9.73
N GLY A 61 -1.42 12.18 -9.13
CA GLY A 61 -1.67 12.82 -7.82
C GLY A 61 -1.36 11.95 -6.61
N HIS A 62 -1.21 10.62 -6.79
CA HIS A 62 -1.10 9.65 -5.69
C HIS A 62 -2.18 9.87 -4.61
N GLY A 63 -3.39 10.23 -5.06
CA GLY A 63 -4.54 10.49 -4.19
C GLY A 63 -4.52 11.80 -3.41
N LEU A 64 -3.69 12.78 -3.83
CA LEU A 64 -3.67 14.15 -3.30
C LEU A 64 -3.89 15.15 -4.43
N HIS A 65 -4.69 16.19 -4.18
CA HIS A 65 -4.85 17.31 -5.10
C HIS A 65 -4.76 18.62 -4.34
N ASN A 66 -3.94 19.57 -4.84
CA ASN A 66 -3.77 20.90 -4.23
C ASN A 66 -5.08 21.72 -4.09
N ASN A 67 -6.19 21.27 -4.71
CA ASN A 67 -7.53 21.86 -4.62
C ASN A 67 -8.63 20.83 -4.28
N ALA A 68 -8.32 19.70 -3.63
CA ALA A 68 -9.38 18.78 -3.20
C ALA A 68 -10.31 19.51 -2.22
N CYS A 69 -11.62 19.28 -2.33
CA CYS A 69 -12.61 19.78 -1.39
C CYS A 69 -12.13 19.45 0.03
N THR A 70 -11.81 20.49 0.80
CA THR A 70 -11.23 20.43 2.16
C THR A 70 -9.83 19.82 2.27
N GLU A 71 -8.84 20.34 1.56
CA GLU A 71 -7.48 20.32 2.12
C GLU A 71 -7.54 21.16 3.42
N PRO A 72 -7.31 20.61 4.62
CA PRO A 72 -7.06 21.45 5.79
C PRO A 72 -5.84 22.33 5.49
N LEU A 73 -5.84 23.58 5.95
CA LEU A 73 -4.64 24.41 6.00
C LEU A 73 -3.48 23.56 6.59
N GLY A 74 -2.48 23.22 5.77
CA GLY A 74 -1.33 22.39 6.18
C GLY A 74 -1.27 20.98 5.59
N ALA A 75 -2.14 20.62 4.64
CA ALA A 75 -2.04 19.34 3.95
C ALA A 75 -0.72 19.16 3.16
N PRO A 76 -0.20 17.92 3.05
CA PRO A 76 1.08 17.66 2.40
C PRO A 76 1.06 18.03 0.91
N THR A 77 2.03 18.82 0.45
CA THR A 77 2.19 19.05 -0.99
C THR A 77 2.56 17.75 -1.71
N ARG A 78 2.28 17.64 -3.02
CA ARG A 78 2.70 16.49 -3.85
C ARG A 78 4.17 16.11 -3.69
N TRP A 79 5.03 17.07 -3.37
CA TRP A 79 6.47 16.90 -3.22
C TRP A 79 6.88 16.28 -1.88
N SER A 80 6.03 16.38 -0.86
CA SER A 80 6.25 15.75 0.44
C SER A 80 5.79 14.29 0.48
N VAL A 81 4.96 13.87 -0.48
CA VAL A 81 4.39 12.51 -0.55
C VAL A 81 5.46 11.43 -0.62
N PRO A 82 6.50 11.52 -1.49
CA PRO A 82 7.54 10.51 -1.53
C PRO A 82 8.24 10.32 -0.17
N ALA A 83 8.53 11.42 0.53
CA ALA A 83 9.19 11.38 1.84
C ALA A 83 8.28 10.76 2.92
N LEU A 84 6.97 11.05 2.88
CA LEU A 84 5.99 10.46 3.79
C LEU A 84 5.82 8.96 3.54
N CYS A 85 5.64 8.54 2.29
CA CYS A 85 5.54 7.14 1.91
C CYS A 85 6.79 6.36 2.33
N HIS A 86 7.99 6.89 2.03
CA HIS A 86 9.25 6.28 2.47
C HIS A 86 9.33 6.14 3.99
N ARG A 87 8.93 7.17 4.76
CA ARG A 87 8.88 7.09 6.23
C ARG A 87 7.94 6.00 6.70
N TRP A 88 6.74 5.89 6.14
CA TRP A 88 5.78 4.85 6.55
C TRP A 88 6.25 3.44 6.19
N ILE A 89 6.84 3.26 5.00
CA ILE A 89 7.47 2.00 4.60
C ILE A 89 8.56 1.60 5.59
N SER A 90 9.44 2.53 5.99
CA SER A 90 10.52 2.26 6.95
C SER A 90 10.06 1.84 8.35
N GLN A 91 8.78 2.06 8.68
CA GLN A 91 8.16 1.69 9.95
C GLN A 91 7.24 0.47 9.82
N SER A 92 7.22 -0.20 8.67
CA SER A 92 6.34 -1.33 8.38
C SER A 92 7.04 -2.64 8.68
N ASP A 93 6.25 -3.66 9.04
CA ASP A 93 6.72 -5.04 9.19
C ASP A 93 6.48 -5.86 7.90
N LEU A 94 5.55 -5.38 7.06
CA LEU A 94 5.15 -5.96 5.78
C LEU A 94 4.75 -4.85 4.79
N LEU A 95 5.23 -4.93 3.55
CA LEU A 95 4.64 -4.26 2.40
C LEU A 95 3.86 -5.28 1.58
N PHE A 96 2.57 -5.06 1.38
CA PHE A 96 1.74 -5.80 0.45
C PHE A 96 1.44 -4.91 -0.76
N ALA A 97 1.81 -5.35 -1.96
CA ALA A 97 1.55 -4.64 -3.21
C ALA A 97 0.49 -5.38 -4.04
N TRP A 98 -0.60 -4.70 -4.39
CA TRP A 98 -1.57 -5.17 -5.38
C TRP A 98 -1.35 -4.46 -6.71
N ILE A 99 -1.01 -5.23 -7.74
CA ILE A 99 -0.69 -4.75 -9.08
C ILE A 99 -1.79 -5.20 -10.06
N ASP A 100 -2.70 -4.29 -10.39
CA ASP A 100 -3.81 -4.54 -11.31
C ASP A 100 -3.79 -3.75 -12.61
N GLY A 101 -2.74 -2.98 -12.84
CA GLY A 101 -2.50 -2.29 -14.10
C GLY A 101 -1.02 -1.92 -14.28
N PRO A 102 -0.56 -1.72 -15.53
CA PRO A 102 0.83 -1.41 -15.82
C PRO A 102 1.24 0.02 -15.43
N ASP A 103 0.30 0.88 -15.06
CA ASP A 103 0.52 2.29 -14.75
C ASP A 103 0.68 2.57 -13.24
N CYS A 104 1.18 1.59 -12.49
CA CYS A 104 1.46 1.66 -11.05
C CYS A 104 2.91 2.13 -10.75
N PHE A 105 3.43 3.11 -11.49
CA PHE A 105 4.85 3.49 -11.42
C PHE A 105 5.35 3.81 -10.00
N ASN A 106 4.57 4.55 -9.21
CA ASN A 106 4.93 4.88 -7.83
C ASN A 106 5.00 3.62 -6.96
N THR A 107 4.13 2.64 -7.19
CA THR A 107 4.14 1.37 -6.46
C THR A 107 5.41 0.57 -6.72
N LEU A 108 5.97 0.63 -7.94
CA LEU A 108 7.26 -0.01 -8.22
C LEU A 108 8.41 0.63 -7.43
N ILE A 109 8.36 1.96 -7.23
CA ILE A 109 9.32 2.68 -6.37
C ILE A 109 9.14 2.29 -4.90
N GLU A 110 7.89 2.21 -4.41
CA GLU A 110 7.58 1.79 -3.04
C GLU A 110 8.09 0.36 -2.74
N ILE A 111 7.91 -0.56 -3.69
CA ILE A 111 8.45 -1.93 -3.62
C ILE A 111 9.98 -1.89 -3.51
N GLY A 112 10.65 -1.08 -4.35
CA GLY A 112 12.10 -0.94 -4.33
C GLY A 112 12.62 -0.43 -2.97
N TRP A 113 11.97 0.57 -2.38
CA TRP A 113 12.32 1.07 -1.05
C TRP A 113 12.13 0.02 0.05
N ALA A 114 11.02 -0.71 0.05
CA ALA A 114 10.79 -1.77 1.03
C ALA A 114 11.86 -2.86 0.94
N GLN A 115 12.20 -3.29 -0.28
CA GLN A 115 13.25 -4.28 -0.50
C GLN A 115 14.63 -3.79 -0.04
N GLN A 116 14.98 -2.52 -0.32
CA GLN A 116 16.24 -1.92 0.15
C GLN A 116 16.33 -1.88 1.68
N LEU A 117 15.20 -1.67 2.36
CA LEU A 117 15.11 -1.60 3.81
C LEU A 117 15.00 -2.97 4.49
N GLY A 118 14.98 -4.07 3.72
CA GLY A 118 14.79 -5.42 4.25
C GLY A 118 13.37 -5.69 4.76
N ILE A 119 12.39 -4.86 4.39
CA ILE A 119 11.00 -5.06 4.76
C ILE A 119 10.45 -6.23 3.94
N ARG A 120 9.80 -7.19 4.62
CA ARG A 120 9.11 -8.30 3.95
C ARG A 120 8.11 -7.74 2.97
N THR A 121 8.21 -8.19 1.73
CA THR A 121 7.45 -7.64 0.62
C THR A 121 6.65 -8.76 -0.05
N TYR A 122 5.35 -8.56 -0.20
CA TYR A 122 4.48 -9.48 -0.92
C TYR A 122 3.87 -8.76 -2.12
N ILE A 123 4.08 -9.27 -3.33
CA ILE A 123 3.55 -8.66 -4.56
C ILE A 123 2.53 -9.60 -5.19
N SER A 124 1.28 -9.18 -5.28
CA SER A 124 0.25 -9.93 -5.99
C SER A 124 -0.13 -9.21 -7.28
N PHE A 125 -0.06 -9.94 -8.39
CA PHE A 125 -0.42 -9.46 -9.72
C PHE A 125 -1.81 -9.94 -10.10
N ARG A 126 -2.63 -9.09 -10.74
CA ARG A 126 -3.95 -9.51 -11.22
C ARG A 126 -3.90 -10.53 -12.37
N SER A 127 -2.79 -10.59 -13.11
CA SER A 127 -2.65 -11.51 -14.24
C SER A 127 -1.23 -12.08 -14.40
N PRO A 128 -1.08 -13.26 -15.00
CA PRO A 128 0.25 -13.83 -15.31
C PRO A 128 1.06 -12.95 -16.25
N TRP A 129 0.41 -12.23 -17.17
CA TRP A 129 1.08 -11.29 -18.06
C TRP A 129 1.78 -10.17 -17.27
N MET A 130 1.10 -9.55 -16.28
CA MET A 130 1.73 -8.52 -15.45
C MET A 130 2.91 -9.06 -14.64
N ALA A 131 2.78 -10.27 -14.08
CA ALA A 131 3.89 -10.92 -13.39
C ALA A 131 5.09 -11.15 -14.33
N SER A 132 4.84 -11.51 -15.58
CA SER A 132 5.87 -11.69 -16.61
C SER A 132 6.55 -10.37 -17.00
N GLU A 133 5.80 -9.28 -17.17
CA GLU A 133 6.36 -7.98 -17.55
C GLU A 133 7.13 -7.32 -16.40
N MET A 134 6.68 -7.51 -15.16
CA MET A 134 7.24 -6.89 -13.96
C MET A 134 8.09 -7.85 -13.13
N TRP A 135 8.59 -8.93 -13.74
CA TRP A 135 9.37 -9.97 -13.06
C TRP A 135 10.53 -9.40 -12.24
N PHE A 136 11.16 -8.32 -12.71
CA PHE A 136 12.28 -7.68 -12.04
C PHE A 136 11.94 -7.15 -10.64
N ALA A 137 10.70 -6.68 -10.44
CA ALA A 137 10.23 -6.22 -9.12
C ALA A 137 10.18 -7.35 -8.07
N THR A 138 10.18 -8.62 -8.51
CA THR A 138 10.05 -9.79 -7.62
C THR A 138 11.37 -10.35 -7.09
N LEU A 139 12.52 -9.83 -7.56
CA LEU A 139 13.84 -10.41 -7.29
C LEU A 139 14.40 -10.11 -5.90
N GLY A 140 13.70 -9.33 -5.07
CA GLY A 140 14.16 -8.97 -3.72
C GLY A 140 14.28 -10.20 -2.80
N PRO A 141 15.31 -10.30 -1.94
CA PRO A 141 15.56 -11.48 -1.10
C PRO A 141 14.47 -11.73 -0.04
N HIS A 142 13.72 -10.68 0.32
CA HIS A 142 12.58 -10.76 1.25
C HIS A 142 11.24 -10.61 0.52
N CYS A 143 11.23 -10.90 -0.78
CA CYS A 143 10.06 -10.78 -1.64
C CYS A 143 9.40 -12.15 -1.87
N ARG A 144 8.07 -12.19 -1.71
CA ARG A 144 7.22 -13.27 -2.22
C ARG A 144 6.23 -12.68 -3.21
N TRP A 145 5.77 -13.47 -4.17
CA TRP A 145 4.78 -13.01 -5.13
C TRP A 145 3.79 -14.09 -5.52
N SER A 146 2.66 -13.66 -6.08
CA SER A 146 1.57 -14.51 -6.55
C SER A 146 0.81 -13.86 -7.70
N VAL A 147 -0.09 -14.63 -8.32
CA VAL A 147 -1.09 -14.13 -9.26
C VAL A 147 -2.47 -14.43 -8.68
N ASP A 148 -3.25 -13.39 -8.42
CA ASP A 148 -4.57 -13.52 -7.78
C ASP A 148 -5.63 -12.70 -8.50
N ARG A 149 -6.91 -12.98 -8.21
CA ARG A 149 -8.05 -12.19 -8.73
C ARG A 149 -8.66 -11.25 -7.71
N SER A 150 -8.32 -11.42 -6.43
CA SER A 150 -8.86 -10.64 -5.32
C SER A 150 -7.70 -10.09 -4.48
N PRO A 151 -7.61 -8.75 -4.32
CA PRO A 151 -6.61 -8.16 -3.43
C PRO A 151 -6.80 -8.58 -1.97
N GLN A 152 -8.03 -8.84 -1.54
CA GLN A 152 -8.35 -9.25 -0.17
C GLN A 152 -7.78 -10.63 0.13
N LEU A 153 -8.05 -11.62 -0.73
CA LEU A 153 -7.52 -12.98 -0.55
C LEU A 153 -5.99 -13.01 -0.65
N ALA A 154 -5.42 -12.26 -1.59
CA ALA A 154 -3.98 -12.12 -1.71
C ALA A 154 -3.35 -11.49 -0.45
N PHE A 155 -4.01 -10.47 0.12
CA PHE A 155 -3.57 -9.83 1.34
C PHE A 155 -3.57 -10.77 2.55
N TYR A 156 -4.59 -11.60 2.72
CA TYR A 156 -4.61 -12.58 3.81
C TYR A 156 -3.53 -13.64 3.64
N THR A 157 -3.31 -14.13 2.42
CA THR A 157 -2.16 -15.02 2.10
C THR A 157 -0.83 -14.35 2.46
N ALA A 158 -0.68 -13.06 2.19
CA ALA A 158 0.51 -12.30 2.55
C ALA A 158 0.71 -12.19 4.07
N CYS A 159 -0.37 -11.97 4.83
CA CYS A 159 -0.33 -11.92 6.28
C CYS A 159 0.06 -13.27 6.90
N GLU A 160 -0.50 -14.37 6.40
CA GLU A 160 -0.16 -15.73 6.84
C GLU A 160 1.32 -16.02 6.61
N TRP A 161 1.83 -15.72 5.41
CA TRP A 161 3.25 -15.86 5.10
C TRP A 161 4.14 -14.98 5.98
N ALA A 162 3.69 -13.78 6.32
CA ALA A 162 4.42 -12.87 7.18
C ALA A 162 4.25 -13.17 8.69
N SER A 163 3.45 -14.17 9.07
CA SER A 163 3.33 -14.55 10.48
C SER A 163 4.67 -15.10 11.00
N PRO A 164 5.12 -14.72 12.20
CA PRO A 164 6.30 -15.32 12.84
C PRO A 164 6.17 -16.84 13.02
N GLU A 165 4.94 -17.36 13.08
CA GLU A 165 4.65 -18.79 13.24
C GLU A 165 4.83 -19.60 11.96
N ALA A 166 5.02 -18.94 10.82
CA ALA A 166 5.22 -19.59 9.51
C ALA A 166 6.70 -19.88 9.19
N ALA A 167 7.63 -19.57 10.11
CA ALA A 167 9.08 -19.69 9.95
C ALA A 167 9.67 -20.89 10.70
#